data_AF-Q56DS5-F1
#
_entry.id   AF-Q56DS5-F1
#
_cell.length_a   1.000
_cell.length_b   1.000
_cell.length_c   1.000
_cell.angle_alpha   90.00
_cell.angle_beta   90.00
_cell.angle_gamma   90.00
#
_symmetry.space_group_name_H-M   'P 1'
#
loop_
_entity.id
_entity.type
_entity.pdbx_description
1 polymer ?
#
loop_
_entity_poly.entity_id
_entity_poly.type
_entity_poly.pdbx_seq_one_letter_code
_entity_poly.pdbx_strand_id
1 'polypeptide(L)'
;CAGKDLIWADYGPHYVKVRKVCTLELFTPKRLEALRPIREDEVTAMVESIFHHCTSTENLGKGILVRKFLGEVAFNNITRLAFGKRFVNSEDVIDEQGVEFKGVVENGLKLGASLAMAEHIPSPRI
;
A
#
# COMPACT_ATOMS: atom_id res chain seq x y z
N CYS A 1 -8.08 13.25 -22.52
CA CYS A 1 -7.11 13.80 -21.55
C CYS A 1 -6.35 12.63 -20.94
N ALA A 2 -5.14 12.32 -21.41
CA ALA A 2 -4.31 11.26 -20.83
C ALA A 2 -3.87 11.64 -19.41
N GLY A 3 -3.79 10.68 -18.49
CA GLY A 3 -3.29 10.90 -17.14
C GLY A 3 -1.87 11.46 -17.15
N LYS A 4 -1.51 12.24 -16.14
CA LYS A 4 -0.14 12.80 -15.97
C LYS A 4 0.74 11.96 -15.04
N ASP A 5 0.21 10.87 -14.48
CA ASP A 5 0.92 9.96 -13.57
C ASP A 5 1.46 8.73 -14.31
N LEU A 6 2.00 7.75 -13.57
CA LEU A 6 2.58 6.53 -14.14
C LEU A 6 1.53 5.44 -14.45
N ILE A 7 0.39 5.45 -13.76
CA ILE A 7 -0.62 4.38 -13.77
C ILE A 7 -1.63 4.62 -14.90
N TRP A 8 -2.03 5.87 -15.11
CA TRP A 8 -3.09 6.28 -16.03
C TRP A 8 -2.59 7.04 -17.26
N ALA A 9 -1.27 7.17 -17.44
CA ALA A 9 -0.71 7.78 -18.64
C ALA A 9 -0.63 6.78 -19.79
N ASP A 10 -0.99 7.27 -20.98
CA ASP A 10 -0.73 6.56 -22.23
C ASP A 10 0.77 6.31 -22.40
N TYR A 11 1.11 5.19 -23.02
CA TYR A 11 2.50 4.88 -23.34
C TYR A 11 3.07 5.95 -24.28
N GLY A 12 4.14 6.62 -23.85
CA GLY A 12 4.76 7.71 -24.59
C GLY A 12 5.96 8.31 -23.85
N PRO A 13 6.56 9.40 -24.37
CA PRO A 13 7.75 10.01 -23.78
C PRO A 13 7.61 10.37 -22.30
N HIS A 14 6.41 10.82 -21.90
CA HIS A 14 6.10 11.13 -20.50
C HIS A 14 6.13 9.87 -19.61
N TYR A 15 5.37 8.83 -19.97
CA TYR A 15 5.35 7.55 -19.25
C TYR A 15 6.76 6.97 -19.10
N VAL A 16 7.54 6.93 -20.19
CA VAL A 16 8.92 6.41 -20.19
C VAL A 16 9.80 7.21 -19.25
N LYS A 17 9.69 8.55 -19.26
CA LYS A 17 10.47 9.42 -18.37
C LYS A 17 10.12 9.19 -16.90
N VAL A 18 8.84 9.18 -16.54
CA VAL A 18 8.40 8.97 -15.15
C VAL A 18 8.80 7.57 -14.67
N ARG A 19 8.59 6.53 -15.49
CA ARG A 19 9.00 5.16 -15.17
C ARG A 19 10.50 5.05 -14.90
N LYS A 20 11.33 5.71 -15.74
CA LYS A 20 12.79 5.73 -15.56
C LYS A 20 13.19 6.38 -14.23
N VAL A 21 12.55 7.49 -13.85
CA VAL A 21 12.81 8.15 -12.55
C VAL A 21 12.44 7.22 -11.39
N CYS A 22 11.26 6.60 -11.41
CA CYS A 22 10.86 5.65 -10.37
C CYS A 22 11.86 4.49 -10.25
N THR A 23 12.29 3.91 -11.38
CA THR A 23 13.26 2.81 -11.36
C THR A 23 14.60 3.23 -10.75
N LEU A 24 15.13 4.39 -11.13
CA LEU A 24 16.44 4.85 -10.67
C LEU A 24 16.44 5.34 -9.22
N GLU A 25 15.37 6.00 -8.79
CA GLU A 25 15.33 6.61 -7.46
C GLU A 25 14.73 5.69 -6.39
N LEU A 26 13.75 4.86 -6.75
CA LEU A 26 12.98 4.06 -5.80
C LEU A 26 13.30 2.57 -5.89
N PHE A 27 13.49 2.04 -7.10
CA PHE A 27 13.51 0.59 -7.33
C PHE A 27 14.87 0.02 -7.76
N THR A 28 15.97 0.73 -7.51
CA THR A 28 17.30 0.15 -7.72
C THR A 28 17.61 -0.91 -6.66
N PRO A 29 18.41 -1.95 -6.97
CA PRO A 29 18.82 -2.94 -5.98
C PRO A 29 19.42 -2.31 -4.72
N LYS A 30 20.26 -1.27 -4.89
CA LYS A 30 20.85 -0.52 -3.76
C LYS A 30 19.79 0.11 -2.86
N ARG A 31 18.74 0.71 -3.43
CA ARG A 31 17.63 1.27 -2.65
C ARG A 31 16.84 0.16 -1.97
N LEU A 32 16.51 -0.92 -2.67
CA LEU A 32 15.76 -2.04 -2.11
C LEU A 32 16.48 -2.72 -0.94
N GLU A 33 17.81 -2.82 -1.00
CA GLU A 33 18.64 -3.30 0.11
C GLU A 33 18.69 -2.31 1.26
N ALA A 34 18.84 -1.00 1.00
CA ALA A 34 18.79 0.01 2.04
C ALA A 34 17.43 0.04 2.78
N LEU A 35 16.36 -0.38 2.12
CA LEU A 35 15.00 -0.47 2.65
C LEU A 35 14.67 -1.83 3.26
N ARG A 36 15.57 -2.81 3.17
CA ARG A 36 15.39 -4.15 3.74
C ARG A 36 15.11 -4.13 5.25
N PRO A 37 15.83 -3.35 6.09
CA PRO A 37 15.57 -3.34 7.53
C PRO A 37 14.15 -2.89 7.87
N ILE A 38 13.59 -1.93 7.10
CA ILE A 38 12.21 -1.46 7.29
C ILE A 38 11.22 -2.59 7.02
N ARG A 39 11.43 -3.35 5.95
CA ARG A 39 10.54 -4.48 5.62
C ARG A 39 10.63 -5.60 6.65
N GLU A 40 11.83 -5.91 7.13
CA GLU A 40 12.05 -6.93 8.17
C GLU A 40 11.39 -6.52 9.51
N ASP A 41 11.50 -5.24 9.88
CA ASP A 41 10.86 -4.66 11.06
C ASP A 41 9.33 -4.74 10.99
N GLU A 42 8.72 -4.31 9.87
CA GLU A 42 7.27 -4.39 9.70
C GLU A 42 6.75 -5.84 9.63
N VAL A 43 7.50 -6.76 9.03
CA VAL A 43 7.14 -8.19 9.00
C VAL A 43 7.23 -8.81 10.38
N THR A 44 8.27 -8.47 11.16
CA THR A 44 8.41 -8.93 12.55
C THR A 44 7.22 -8.46 13.39
N ALA A 45 6.90 -7.16 13.32
CA ALA A 45 5.75 -6.59 14.03
C ALA A 45 4.43 -7.25 13.63
N MET A 46 4.24 -7.56 12.33
CA MET A 46 3.05 -8.28 11.86
C MET A 46 2.94 -9.69 12.49
N VAL A 47 4.06 -10.44 12.55
CA VAL A 47 4.08 -11.78 13.14
C VAL A 47 3.77 -11.73 14.64
N GLU A 48 4.30 -10.73 15.35
CA GLU A 48 3.99 -10.48 16.76
C GLU A 48 2.50 -10.17 16.97
N SER A 49 1.93 -9.26 16.17
CA SER A 49 0.50 -8.94 16.22
C SER A 49 -0.38 -10.15 15.95
N ILE A 50 -0.01 -11.01 14.98
CA ILE A 50 -0.71 -12.26 14.71
C ILE A 50 -0.62 -13.21 15.90
N PHE A 51 0.57 -13.36 16.49
CA PHE A 51 0.77 -14.20 17.66
C PHE A 51 -0.11 -13.74 18.82
N HIS A 52 -0.05 -12.46 19.18
CA HIS A 52 -0.88 -11.88 20.23
C HIS A 52 -2.37 -12.08 19.97
N HIS A 53 -2.82 -11.84 18.73
CA HIS A 53 -4.21 -12.08 18.34
C HIS A 53 -4.63 -13.54 18.54
N CYS A 54 -3.80 -14.51 18.14
CA CYS A 54 -4.10 -15.93 18.28
C CYS A 54 -4.04 -16.43 19.73
N THR A 55 -3.21 -15.82 20.57
CA THR A 55 -3.07 -16.19 21.99
C THR A 55 -4.07 -15.50 22.92
N SER A 56 -4.77 -14.47 22.43
CA SER A 56 -5.80 -13.79 23.21
C SER A 56 -6.92 -14.75 23.59
N THR A 57 -7.36 -14.69 24.85
CA THR A 57 -8.44 -15.52 25.39
C THR A 57 -9.72 -15.42 24.56
N GLU A 58 -9.99 -14.26 23.97
CA GLU A 58 -11.17 -14.03 23.14
C GLU A 58 -11.10 -14.71 21.76
N ASN A 59 -9.89 -14.99 21.28
CA ASN A 59 -9.63 -15.48 19.92
C ASN A 59 -9.03 -16.89 19.88
N LEU A 60 -8.81 -17.51 21.04
CA LEU A 60 -8.26 -18.84 21.14
C LEU A 60 -9.13 -19.86 20.38
N GLY A 61 -8.52 -20.56 19.42
CA GLY A 61 -9.21 -21.53 18.57
C GLY A 61 -10.09 -20.94 17.47
N LYS A 62 -10.14 -19.61 17.30
CA LYS A 62 -10.84 -18.95 16.18
C LYS A 62 -9.94 -18.84 14.95
N GLY A 63 -10.56 -18.84 13.77
CA GLY A 63 -9.88 -18.55 12.52
C GLY A 63 -9.38 -17.10 12.46
N ILE A 64 -8.28 -16.88 11.74
CA ILE A 64 -7.67 -15.56 11.57
C ILE A 64 -7.96 -14.98 10.18
N LEU A 65 -8.34 -13.70 10.12
CA LEU A 65 -8.46 -12.98 8.86
C LEU A 65 -7.13 -12.32 8.51
N VAL A 66 -6.25 -13.06 7.82
CA VAL A 66 -4.89 -12.63 7.45
C VAL A 66 -4.88 -11.34 6.63
N ARG A 67 -5.93 -11.07 5.85
CA ARG A 67 -6.07 -9.86 5.03
C ARG A 67 -5.90 -8.57 5.85
N LYS A 68 -6.35 -8.54 7.11
CA LYS A 68 -6.22 -7.37 7.98
C LYS A 68 -4.74 -7.03 8.22
N PHE A 69 -3.98 -8.00 8.71
CA PHE A 69 -2.56 -7.87 9.01
C PHE A 69 -1.72 -7.56 7.77
N LEU A 70 -2.05 -8.18 6.63
CA LEU A 70 -1.39 -7.89 5.35
C LEU A 70 -1.66 -6.46 4.85
N GLY A 71 -2.87 -5.94 5.08
CA GLY A 71 -3.20 -4.57 4.72
C GLY A 71 -2.41 -3.56 5.57
N GLU A 72 -2.31 -3.81 6.87
CA GLU A 72 -1.56 -2.98 7.81
C GLU A 72 -0.05 -2.98 7.51
N VAL A 73 0.55 -4.15 7.32
CA VAL A 73 1.99 -4.25 6.98
C VAL A 73 2.31 -3.60 5.64
N ALA A 74 1.41 -3.69 4.65
CA ALA A 74 1.59 -3.04 3.36
C ALA A 74 1.51 -1.51 3.49
N PHE A 75 0.53 -1.02 4.26
CA PHE A 75 0.37 0.40 4.52
C PHE A 75 1.59 0.99 5.25
N ASN A 76 2.05 0.34 6.32
CA ASN A 76 3.22 0.79 7.07
C ASN A 76 4.48 0.77 6.22
N ASN A 77 4.68 -0.27 5.41
CA ASN A 77 5.80 -0.31 4.47
C ASN A 77 5.72 0.88 3.50
N ILE A 78 4.62 1.07 2.78
CA ILE A 78 4.48 2.16 1.80
C ILE A 78 4.70 3.53 2.45
N THR A 79 4.11 3.76 3.62
CA THR A 79 4.22 5.06 4.30
C THR A 79 5.61 5.34 4.85
N ARG A 80 6.31 4.33 5.40
CA ARG A 80 7.72 4.47 5.80
C ARG A 80 8.63 4.68 4.59
N LEU A 81 8.33 4.05 3.46
CA LEU A 81 9.08 4.24 2.21
C LEU A 81 8.87 5.63 1.61
N ALA A 82 7.63 6.12 1.59
CA ALA A 82 7.28 7.39 0.95
C ALA A 82 7.57 8.61 1.83
N PHE A 83 7.33 8.50 3.14
CA PHE A 83 7.37 9.63 4.08
C PHE A 83 8.45 9.49 5.17
N GLY A 84 9.11 8.34 5.27
CA GLY A 84 10.08 8.09 6.35
C GLY A 84 9.45 8.00 7.75
N LYS A 85 8.13 7.89 7.83
CA LYS A 85 7.37 7.88 9.10
C LYS A 85 6.45 6.68 9.17
N ARG A 86 6.26 6.19 10.39
CA ARG A 86 5.23 5.20 10.74
C ARG A 86 4.05 5.96 11.32
N PHE A 87 2.88 5.82 10.70
CA PHE A 87 1.64 6.47 11.17
C PHE A 87 0.86 5.61 12.18
N VAL A 88 1.31 4.38 12.44
CA VAL A 88 0.72 3.46 13.42
C VAL A 88 1.70 3.27 14.57
N ASN A 89 1.32 3.61 15.80
CA ASN A 89 2.19 3.47 16.95
C ASN A 89 2.26 2.01 17.47
N SER A 90 3.00 1.79 18.55
CA SER A 90 3.18 0.46 19.18
C SER A 90 1.89 -0.08 19.83
N GLU A 91 0.89 0.75 20.03
CA GLU A 91 -0.42 0.40 20.60
C GLU A 91 -1.48 0.17 19.50
N ASP A 92 -1.03 0.07 18.24
CA ASP A 92 -1.89 -0.08 17.06
C ASP A 92 -2.85 1.10 16.83
N VAL A 93 -2.52 2.26 17.41
CA VAL A 93 -3.25 3.52 17.23
C VAL A 93 -2.65 4.27 16.04
N ILE A 94 -3.49 4.57 15.07
CA ILE A 94 -3.14 5.37 13.90
C ILE A 94 -3.21 6.85 14.28
N ASP A 95 -2.17 7.61 13.98
CA ASP A 95 -2.20 9.06 14.16
C ASP A 95 -3.24 9.73 13.23
N GLU A 96 -3.62 10.97 13.54
CA GLU A 96 -4.67 11.68 12.78
C GLU A 96 -4.34 11.79 11.28
N GLN A 97 -3.07 12.03 10.95
CA GLN A 97 -2.61 12.14 9.56
C GLN A 97 -2.72 10.79 8.83
N GLY A 98 -2.43 9.69 9.52
CA GLY A 98 -2.52 8.33 9.02
C GLY A 98 -3.97 7.90 8.82
N VAL A 99 -4.89 8.34 9.69
CA VAL A 99 -6.33 8.10 9.52
C VAL A 99 -6.82 8.79 8.24
N GLU A 100 -6.47 10.07 8.05
CA GLU A 100 -6.82 10.80 6.84
C GLU A 100 -6.21 10.14 5.60
N PHE A 101 -4.92 9.85 5.62
CA PHE A 101 -4.21 9.23 4.50
C PHE A 101 -4.76 7.85 4.17
N LYS A 102 -5.09 7.02 5.17
CA LYS A 102 -5.74 5.72 4.98
C LYS A 102 -7.10 5.88 4.29
N GLY A 103 -7.89 6.87 4.70
CA GLY A 103 -9.16 7.20 4.04
C GLY A 103 -8.97 7.59 2.56
N VAL A 104 -7.94 8.38 2.25
CA VAL A 104 -7.57 8.73 0.87
C VAL A 104 -7.17 7.49 0.07
N VAL A 105 -6.35 6.60 0.63
CA VAL A 105 -5.91 5.36 -0.02
C VAL A 105 -7.10 4.42 -0.28
N GLU A 106 -7.99 4.24 0.69
CA GLU A 106 -9.18 3.41 0.54
C GLU A 106 -10.13 3.94 -0.54
N ASN A 107 -10.33 5.26 -0.59
CA ASN A 107 -11.13 5.90 -1.62
C ASN A 107 -10.47 5.78 -3.00
N GLY A 108 -9.15 5.99 -3.08
CA GLY A 108 -8.37 5.81 -4.31
C GLY A 108 -8.47 4.38 -4.85
N LEU A 109 -8.39 3.37 -3.98
CA LEU A 109 -8.54 1.97 -4.37
C LEU A 109 -9.95 1.66 -4.91
N LYS A 110 -11.01 2.18 -4.27
CA LYS A 110 -12.39 2.03 -4.75
C LYS A 110 -12.59 2.66 -6.12
N LEU A 111 -12.11 3.88 -6.32
CA LEU A 111 -12.21 4.59 -7.58
C LEU A 111 -11.42 3.89 -8.69
N GLY A 112 -10.18 3.48 -8.41
CA GLY A 112 -9.33 2.75 -9.35
C GLY A 112 -9.94 1.41 -9.78
N ALA A 113 -10.52 0.66 -8.83
CA ALA A 113 -11.23 -0.57 -9.14
C ALA A 113 -12.47 -0.33 -10.03
N SER A 114 -13.21 0.77 -9.79
CA SER A 114 -14.34 1.15 -10.62
C SER A 114 -13.93 1.54 -12.05
N LEU A 115 -12.81 2.26 -12.22
CA LEU A 115 -12.31 2.62 -13.55
C LEU A 115 -11.93 1.38 -14.37
N ALA A 116 -11.25 0.41 -13.75
CA ALA A 116 -10.90 -0.84 -14.42
C ALA A 116 -12.14 -1.59 -14.92
N MET A 117 -13.26 -1.55 -14.19
CA MET A 117 -14.52 -2.13 -14.64
C MET A 117 -15.19 -1.32 -15.77
N ALA A 118 -15.13 0.01 -15.70
CA ALA A 118 -15.73 0.88 -16.71
C ALA A 118 -15.06 0.77 -18.09
N GLU A 119 -13.76 0.49 -18.13
CA GLU A 119 -13.01 0.29 -19.39
C GLU A 119 -13.44 -0.99 -20.15
N HIS A 120 -14.07 -1.95 -19.45
CA HIS A 120 -14.61 -3.17 -20.05
C HIS A 120 -16.05 -3.01 -20.58
N ILE A 121 -16.65 -1.82 -20.45
CA ILE A 121 -17.97 -1.51 -21.02
C ILE A 121 -17.73 -0.91 -22.42
N PRO A 122 -17.99 -1.64 -23.51
CA PRO A 122 -17.91 -1.06 -24.84
C PRO A 122 -18.92 0.11 -24.94
N SER A 123 -18.51 1.23 -25.53
CA SER A 123 -19.40 2.39 -25.70
C SER A 123 -20.68 1.96 -26.40
N PRO A 124 -21.88 2.41 -25.98
CA PRO A 124 -23.08 2.20 -26.78
C PRO A 124 -22.85 2.82 -28.16
N ARG A 125 -22.80 1.96 -29.18
CA ARG A 125 -22.75 2.37 -30.58
C ARG A 125 -24.06 3.06 -30.89
N ILE A 126 -24.03 4.40 -30.99
CA ILE A 126 -25.08 5.21 -31.60
C ILE A 126 -24.69 5.42 -33.06
#